data_AF-A0A7S1J955-F1
#
_entry.id   AF-A0A7S1J955-F1
#
_cell.length_a   1.000
_cell.length_b   1.000
_cell.length_c   1.000
_cell.angle_alpha   90.00
_cell.angle_beta   90.00
_cell.angle_gamma   90.00
#
_symmetry.space_group_name_H-M   'P 1'
#
loop_
_entity.id
_entity.type
_entity.pdbx_description
1 polymer ?
#
loop_
_entity_poly.entity_id
_entity_poly.type
_entity_poly.pdbx_seq_one_letter_code
_entity_poly.pdbx_strand_id
1 'polypeptide(L)'
;EFSMLSGSLFYTLERCAAVIGRPHADGRPTAPFGGLQVIACGDFLQLPPVSRGTSVDPSTTQAQARGYAFQAEAWPRVFKVQRTLTTVRRQSDPAFIALLNGLRTGRVDTAGEAALRACCRPLRADDGILATQLHTRNANVDAINAERL
;
A
#
# COMPACT_ATOMS: atom_id res chain seq x y z
N GLU A 1 6.01 0.39 0.79
CA GLU A 1 4.56 0.37 0.50
C GLU A 1 4.29 -0.11 -0.92
N PHE A 2 4.18 -1.42 -1.11
CA PHE A 2 3.87 -2.03 -2.40
C PHE A 2 2.37 -2.00 -2.75
N SER A 3 1.50 -1.69 -1.77
CA SER A 3 0.04 -1.67 -1.92
C SER A 3 -0.46 -0.59 -2.88
N MET A 4 0.22 0.56 -2.92
CA MET A 4 -0.11 1.67 -3.81
C MET A 4 0.51 1.55 -5.21
N LEU A 5 1.26 0.47 -5.49
CA LEU A 5 1.88 0.25 -6.79
C LEU A 5 0.88 -0.47 -7.72
N SER A 6 0.57 0.13 -8.86
CA SER A 6 -0.38 -0.44 -9.83
C SER A 6 0.22 -1.64 -10.57
N GLY A 7 -0.63 -2.57 -10.99
CA GLY A 7 -0.22 -3.70 -11.84
C GLY A 7 0.48 -3.26 -13.13
N SER A 8 0.01 -2.18 -13.75
CA SER A 8 0.64 -1.60 -14.95
C SER A 8 2.05 -1.07 -14.69
N LEU A 9 2.26 -0.37 -13.58
CA LEU A 9 3.59 0.12 -13.20
C LEU A 9 4.51 -1.05 -12.87
N PHE A 10 4.02 -2.05 -12.12
CA PHE A 10 4.80 -3.25 -11.82
C PHE A 10 5.24 -3.98 -13.08
N TYR A 11 4.31 -4.18 -14.03
CA TYR A 11 4.59 -4.80 -15.32
C TYR A 11 5.64 -4.01 -16.11
N THR A 12 5.49 -2.68 -16.19
CA THR A 12 6.43 -1.80 -16.90
C THR A 12 7.83 -1.92 -16.29
N LEU A 13 7.93 -1.90 -14.96
CA LEU A 13 9.20 -2.07 -14.26
C LEU A 13 9.84 -3.44 -14.52
N GLU A 14 9.05 -4.53 -14.49
CA GLU A 14 9.54 -5.87 -14.79
C GLU A 14 10.06 -5.98 -16.23
N ARG A 15 9.34 -5.39 -17.20
CA ARG A 15 9.72 -5.37 -18.61
C ARG A 15 10.99 -4.55 -18.84
N CYS A 16 11.09 -3.35 -18.27
CA CYS A 16 12.30 -2.54 -18.35
C CYS A 16 13.51 -3.27 -17.77
N ALA A 17 13.35 -3.87 -16.59
CA ALA A 17 14.42 -4.63 -15.95
C ALA A 17 14.81 -5.88 -16.76
N ALA A 18 13.86 -6.58 -17.38
CA ALA A 18 14.13 -7.73 -18.24
C ALA A 18 14.89 -7.35 -19.53
N VAL A 19 14.66 -6.14 -20.08
CA VAL A 19 15.38 -5.64 -21.26
C VAL A 19 16.81 -5.22 -20.93
N ILE A 20 17.01 -4.58 -19.76
CA ILE A 20 18.33 -4.13 -19.31
C ILE A 20 19.17 -5.29 -18.76
N GLY A 21 18.50 -6.30 -18.18
CA GLY A 21 19.13 -7.47 -17.61
C GLY A 21 19.96 -8.24 -18.63
N ARG A 22 21.12 -8.76 -18.20
CA ARG A 22 21.98 -9.53 -19.09
C ARG A 22 21.27 -10.84 -19.47
N PRO A 23 21.24 -11.21 -20.76
CA PRO A 23 20.79 -12.53 -21.16
C PRO A 23 21.71 -13.58 -20.55
N HIS A 24 21.17 -14.76 -20.25
CA HIS A 24 21.99 -15.87 -19.79
C HIS A 24 22.94 -16.31 -20.92
N ALA A 25 24.19 -16.61 -20.57
CA ALA A 25 25.20 -17.05 -21.53
C ALA A 25 24.82 -18.36 -22.26
N ASP A 26 23.87 -19.13 -21.71
CA ASP A 26 23.37 -20.40 -22.25
C ASP A 26 22.07 -20.26 -23.07
N GLY A 27 21.67 -19.03 -23.41
CA GLY A 27 20.50 -18.75 -24.24
C GLY A 27 19.15 -18.85 -23.52
N ARG A 28 19.12 -19.05 -22.20
CA ARG A 28 17.86 -19.08 -21.44
C ARG A 28 17.20 -17.69 -21.38
N PRO A 29 15.85 -17.63 -21.31
CA PRO A 29 15.13 -16.38 -21.12
C PRO A 29 15.68 -15.59 -19.92
N THR A 30 15.70 -14.25 -20.04
CA THR A 30 16.14 -13.39 -18.93
C THR A 30 15.33 -13.69 -17.67
N ALA A 31 16.02 -13.78 -16.53
CA ALA A 31 15.37 -14.01 -15.24
C ALA A 31 14.38 -12.87 -14.93
N PRO A 32 13.32 -13.11 -14.12
CA PRO A 32 12.39 -12.07 -13.70
C PRO A 32 13.13 -10.84 -13.16
N PHE A 33 12.63 -9.64 -13.46
CA PHE A 33 13.30 -8.37 -13.11
C PHE A 33 14.77 -8.28 -13.56
N GLY A 34 15.14 -8.90 -14.67
CA GLY A 34 16.51 -8.85 -15.18
C GLY A 34 17.55 -9.58 -14.31
N GLY A 35 17.10 -10.48 -13.44
CA GLY A 35 17.95 -11.19 -12.47
C GLY A 35 18.18 -10.44 -11.16
N LEU A 36 17.55 -9.28 -10.96
CA LEU A 36 17.61 -8.56 -9.68
C LEU A 36 16.85 -9.32 -8.59
N GLN A 37 17.43 -9.36 -7.39
CA GLN A 37 16.69 -9.78 -6.20
C GLN A 37 15.75 -8.66 -5.76
N VAL A 38 14.44 -8.89 -5.91
CA VAL A 38 13.41 -7.92 -5.51
C VAL A 38 12.83 -8.31 -4.15
N ILE A 39 12.90 -7.39 -3.19
CA ILE A 39 12.24 -7.51 -1.89
C ILE A 39 11.09 -6.50 -1.84
N ALA A 40 9.86 -7.00 -1.75
CA ALA A 40 8.66 -6.18 -1.63
C ALA A 40 8.09 -6.25 -0.20
N CYS A 41 7.63 -5.10 0.29
CA CYS A 41 7.00 -4.95 1.59
C CYS A 41 5.80 -3.98 1.50
N GLY A 42 4.68 -4.36 2.11
CA GLY A 42 3.48 -3.54 2.21
C GLY A 42 2.31 -4.36 2.74
N ASP A 43 1.15 -3.70 2.84
CA ASP A 43 -0.12 -4.30 3.24
C ASP A 43 -1.22 -3.93 2.24
N PHE A 44 -1.69 -4.91 1.47
CA PHE A 44 -2.70 -4.70 0.43
C PHE A 44 -4.10 -4.38 0.97
N LEU A 45 -4.31 -4.47 2.30
CA LEU A 45 -5.54 -4.01 2.96
C LEU A 45 -5.45 -2.53 3.39
N GLN A 46 -4.34 -1.85 3.12
CA GLN A 46 -4.20 -0.41 3.30
C GLN A 46 -4.55 0.34 1.99
N LEU A 47 -3.91 1.48 1.73
CA LEU A 47 -4.26 2.32 0.58
C LEU A 47 -3.97 1.59 -0.75
N PRO A 48 -4.93 1.58 -1.69
CA PRO A 48 -4.74 1.01 -3.02
C PRO A 48 -3.98 1.95 -3.95
N PRO A 49 -3.60 1.49 -5.15
CA PRO A 49 -3.01 2.36 -6.17
C PRO A 49 -3.99 3.49 -6.55
N VAL A 50 -3.47 4.72 -6.66
CA VAL A 50 -4.27 5.88 -7.04
C VAL A 50 -4.58 5.82 -8.54
N SER A 51 -5.85 5.63 -8.88
CA SER A 51 -6.32 5.73 -10.27
C SER A 51 -6.71 7.17 -10.59
N ARG A 52 -5.84 7.90 -11.28
CA ARG A 52 -6.24 9.14 -11.96
C ARG A 52 -6.95 8.68 -13.23
N GLY A 53 -8.19 9.11 -13.48
CA GLY A 53 -9.06 8.63 -14.57
C GLY A 53 -8.54 8.86 -16.01
N THR A 54 -7.24 8.99 -16.21
CA THR A 54 -6.57 9.12 -17.50
C THR A 54 -6.58 7.79 -18.26
N SER A 55 -6.89 7.92 -19.56
CA SER A 55 -6.83 6.93 -20.62
C SER A 55 -6.06 5.66 -20.25
N VAL A 56 -6.82 4.59 -20.01
CA VAL A 56 -6.28 3.25 -20.22
C VAL A 56 -5.78 3.25 -21.67
N ASP A 57 -4.49 3.04 -21.86
CA ASP A 57 -3.96 2.81 -23.21
C ASP A 57 -4.83 1.70 -23.83
N PRO A 58 -5.46 1.93 -24.99
CA PRO A 58 -6.38 0.97 -25.60
C PRO A 58 -5.73 -0.38 -25.92
N SER A 59 -4.40 -0.46 -25.93
CA SER A 59 -3.64 -1.72 -26.03
C SER A 59 -3.51 -2.47 -24.70
N THR A 60 -3.82 -1.82 -23.57
CA THR A 60 -3.78 -2.39 -22.23
C THR A 60 -5.10 -3.08 -21.93
N THR A 61 -5.05 -4.39 -21.70
CA THR A 61 -6.25 -5.12 -21.26
C THR A 61 -6.78 -4.54 -19.95
N GLN A 62 -8.10 -4.59 -19.72
CA GLN A 62 -8.73 -4.07 -18.50
C GLN A 62 -8.13 -4.68 -17.21
N ALA A 63 -7.61 -5.91 -17.30
CA ALA A 63 -6.88 -6.60 -16.24
C ALA A 63 -5.50 -5.96 -15.91
N GLN A 64 -4.81 -5.38 -16.89
CA GLN A 64 -3.51 -4.73 -16.73
C GLN A 64 -3.63 -3.27 -16.28
N ALA A 65 -4.73 -2.60 -16.61
CA ALA A 65 -4.84 -1.15 -16.49
C ALA A 65 -5.15 -0.62 -15.09
N ARG A 66 -5.76 -1.42 -14.19
CA ARG A 66 -6.39 -0.92 -12.95
C ARG A 66 -6.30 -1.86 -11.75
N GLY A 67 -5.31 -2.76 -11.76
CA GLY A 67 -5.13 -3.76 -10.70
C GLY A 67 -4.08 -3.38 -9.65
N TYR A 68 -4.10 -4.09 -8.53
CA TYR A 68 -2.98 -4.15 -7.60
C TYR A 68 -1.79 -4.86 -8.25
N ALA A 69 -0.56 -4.54 -7.80
CA ALA A 69 0.65 -5.22 -8.27
C ALA A 69 0.59 -6.76 -8.18
N PHE A 70 -0.06 -7.31 -7.13
CA PHE A 70 -0.18 -8.76 -6.95
C PHE A 70 -1.05 -9.47 -7.99
N GLN A 71 -1.82 -8.72 -8.78
CA GLN A 71 -2.65 -9.25 -9.86
C GLN A 71 -1.90 -9.34 -11.20
N ALA A 72 -0.68 -8.79 -11.28
CA ALA A 72 0.11 -8.88 -12.50
C ALA A 72 0.59 -10.31 -12.75
N GLU A 73 0.61 -10.74 -14.00
CA GLU A 73 1.09 -12.07 -14.42
C GLU A 73 2.55 -12.33 -13.99
N ALA A 74 3.37 -11.28 -13.93
CA ALA A 74 4.76 -11.38 -13.49
C ALA A 74 4.89 -11.66 -11.98
N TRP A 75 3.88 -11.34 -11.16
CA TRP A 75 3.96 -11.42 -9.70
C TRP A 75 4.41 -12.79 -9.18
N PRO A 76 3.76 -13.93 -9.53
CA PRO A 76 4.20 -15.25 -9.07
C PRO A 76 5.58 -15.66 -9.59
N ARG A 77 6.04 -15.11 -10.73
CA ARG A 77 7.40 -15.36 -11.26
C ARG A 77 8.47 -14.64 -10.45
N VAL A 78 8.18 -13.42 -10.01
CA VAL A 78 9.09 -12.55 -9.27
C VAL A 78 9.15 -12.93 -7.79
N PHE A 79 7.99 -13.12 -7.16
CA PHE A 79 7.88 -13.33 -5.72
C PHE A 79 7.55 -14.78 -5.37
N LYS A 80 8.57 -15.64 -5.42
CA LYS A 80 8.46 -17.07 -5.09
C LYS A 80 8.26 -17.35 -3.60
N VAL A 81 8.72 -16.44 -2.75
CA VAL A 81 8.64 -16.55 -1.29
C VAL A 81 7.86 -15.38 -0.75
N GLN A 82 6.81 -15.68 0.01
CA GLN A 82 5.97 -14.70 0.69
C GLN A 82 5.93 -15.04 2.19
N ARG A 83 5.99 -14.01 3.03
CA ARG A 83 5.95 -14.14 4.50
C ARG A 83 5.06 -13.05 5.07
N THR A 84 4.20 -13.44 6.00
CA THR A 84 3.29 -12.52 6.70
C THR A 84 3.82 -12.30 8.10
N LEU A 85 4.01 -11.04 8.49
CA LEU A 85 4.31 -10.67 9.87
C LEU A 85 3.00 -10.65 10.67
N THR A 86 3.00 -11.28 11.84
CA THR A 86 1.79 -11.45 12.67
C THR A 86 1.82 -10.63 13.97
N THR A 87 3.01 -10.21 14.41
CA THR A 87 3.16 -9.44 15.66
C THR A 87 3.02 -7.94 15.41
N VAL A 88 2.01 -7.32 16.01
CA VAL A 88 1.89 -5.85 16.07
C VAL A 88 2.85 -5.30 17.11
N ARG A 89 3.68 -4.32 16.72
CA ARG A 89 4.68 -3.67 17.59
C ARG A 89 4.38 -2.20 17.89
N ARG A 90 3.53 -1.56 17.08
CA ARG A 90 3.25 -0.11 17.17
C ARG A 90 2.32 0.23 18.35
N GLN A 91 1.32 -0.62 18.60
CA GLN A 91 0.40 -0.52 19.71
C GLN A 91 0.72 -1.63 20.72
N SER A 92 0.51 -1.36 22.01
CA SER A 92 0.68 -2.33 23.10
C SER A 92 -0.64 -2.82 23.71
N ASP A 93 -1.70 -2.00 23.65
CA ASP A 93 -3.02 -2.35 24.18
C ASP A 93 -3.69 -3.46 23.33
N PRO A 94 -3.98 -4.65 23.91
CA PRO A 94 -4.62 -5.74 23.20
C PRO A 94 -6.00 -5.40 22.63
N ALA A 95 -6.81 -4.60 23.35
CA ALA A 95 -8.14 -4.21 22.89
C ALA A 95 -8.04 -3.31 21.64
N PHE A 96 -7.11 -2.36 21.66
CA PHE A 96 -6.86 -1.49 20.51
C PHE A 96 -6.28 -2.27 19.31
N ILE A 97 -5.36 -3.21 19.55
CA ILE A 97 -4.84 -4.09 18.48
C ILE A 97 -5.97 -4.91 17.84
N ALA A 98 -6.86 -5.49 18.65
CA ALA A 98 -8.00 -6.25 18.16
C ALA A 98 -8.93 -5.38 17.28
N LEU A 99 -9.24 -4.17 17.75
CA LEU A 99 -10.04 -3.19 16.99
C LEU A 99 -9.40 -2.85 15.63
N LEU A 100 -8.11 -2.52 15.60
CA LEU A 100 -7.41 -2.16 14.36
C LEU A 100 -7.32 -3.33 13.37
N ASN A 101 -7.11 -4.56 13.87
CA ASN A 101 -7.13 -5.76 13.02
C ASN A 101 -8.54 -6.07 12.48
N GLY A 102 -9.58 -5.81 13.28
CA GLY A 102 -10.97 -5.85 12.84
C GLY A 102 -11.22 -4.87 11.69
N LEU A 103 -10.89 -3.59 11.89
CA LEU A 103 -10.99 -2.54 10.87
C LEU A 103 -10.25 -2.90 9.57
N ARG A 104 -9.02 -3.43 9.68
CA ARG A 104 -8.22 -3.88 8.54
C ARG A 104 -8.94 -4.90 7.65
N THR A 105 -9.84 -5.70 8.23
CA THR A 105 -10.62 -6.73 7.50
C THR A 105 -12.08 -6.35 7.29
N GLY A 106 -12.47 -5.11 7.63
CA GLY A 106 -13.84 -4.63 7.52
C GLY A 106 -14.81 -5.23 8.55
N ARG A 107 -14.30 -5.71 9.69
CA ARG A 107 -15.09 -6.32 10.77
C ARG A 107 -14.98 -5.49 12.04
N VAL A 108 -16.04 -4.78 12.38
CA VAL A 108 -16.11 -3.99 13.62
C VAL A 108 -17.37 -4.41 14.37
N ASP A 109 -17.20 -4.73 15.65
CA ASP A 109 -18.31 -5.05 16.55
C ASP A 109 -18.80 -3.80 17.28
N THR A 110 -19.89 -3.93 18.03
CA THR A 110 -20.50 -2.82 18.77
C THR A 110 -19.54 -2.17 19.77
N ALA A 111 -18.66 -2.96 20.39
CA ALA A 111 -17.66 -2.46 21.33
C ALA A 111 -16.60 -1.60 20.60
N GLY A 112 -16.11 -2.06 19.46
CA GLY A 112 -15.20 -1.32 18.60
C GLY A 112 -15.80 -0.02 18.08
N GLU A 113 -17.05 -0.04 17.65
CA GLU A 113 -17.76 1.17 17.21
C GLU A 113 -17.88 2.19 18.36
N ALA A 114 -18.28 1.74 19.56
CA ALA A 114 -18.38 2.60 20.73
C ALA A 114 -17.01 3.21 21.11
N ALA A 115 -15.93 2.43 21.04
CA ALA A 115 -14.57 2.91 21.28
C ALA A 115 -14.15 3.99 20.28
N LEU A 116 -14.46 3.82 18.98
CA LEU A 116 -14.19 4.82 17.94
C LEU A 116 -14.99 6.11 18.18
N ARG A 117 -16.28 6.00 18.53
CA ARG A 117 -17.12 7.17 18.84
C ARG A 117 -16.62 7.94 20.07
N ALA A 118 -16.10 7.24 21.08
CA ALA A 118 -15.51 7.89 22.26
C ALA A 118 -14.25 8.71 21.94
N CYS A 119 -13.59 8.46 20.80
CA CYS A 119 -12.47 9.26 20.32
C CYS A 119 -12.88 10.58 19.64
N CYS A 120 -14.17 10.82 19.38
CA CYS A 120 -14.69 12.06 18.81
C CYS A 120 -14.70 13.21 19.85
N ARG A 121 -13.52 13.56 20.35
CA ARG A 121 -13.28 14.62 21.32
C ARG A 121 -11.91 15.26 21.03
N PRO A 122 -11.66 16.50 21.47
CA PRO A 122 -10.33 17.10 21.38
C PRO A 122 -9.27 16.23 22.07
N LEU A 123 -8.06 16.20 21.50
CA LEU A 123 -6.91 15.63 22.18
C LEU A 123 -6.39 16.61 23.22
N ARG A 124 -5.94 16.07 24.36
CA ARG A 124 -5.18 16.85 25.35
C ARG A 124 -3.80 17.14 24.79
N ALA A 125 -3.38 18.39 24.81
CA ALA A 125 -2.05 18.85 24.42
C ALA A 125 -1.33 19.40 25.66
N ASP A 126 -1.24 18.57 26.71
CA ASP A 126 -0.75 18.98 28.03
C ASP A 126 0.76 19.33 28.01
N ASP A 127 1.49 18.81 27.02
CA ASP A 127 2.92 19.04 26.77
C ASP A 127 3.19 20.14 25.72
N GLY A 128 2.13 20.82 25.24
CA GLY A 128 2.23 21.82 24.18
C GLY A 128 2.48 21.25 22.78
N ILE A 129 2.54 19.92 22.62
CA ILE A 129 2.72 19.28 21.32
C ILE A 129 1.36 19.03 20.69
N LEU A 130 1.10 19.72 19.58
CA LEU A 130 -0.10 19.48 18.78
C LEU A 130 0.06 18.17 17.99
N ALA A 131 -0.91 17.26 18.15
CA ALA A 131 -0.93 16.03 17.38
C ALA A 131 -1.08 16.31 15.88
N THR A 132 -0.37 15.52 15.07
CA THR A 132 -0.50 15.53 13.61
C THR A 132 -1.93 15.21 13.19
N GLN A 133 -2.52 16.06 12.36
CA GLN A 133 -3.85 15.84 11.81
C GLN A 133 -3.76 15.14 10.46
N LEU A 134 -4.63 14.15 10.24
CA LEU A 134 -4.70 13.40 9.00
C LEU A 134 -6.00 13.76 8.28
N HIS A 135 -5.89 14.10 6.99
CA HIS A 135 -7.03 14.47 6.15
C HIS A 135 -6.96 13.71 4.82
N THR A 136 -8.11 13.53 4.18
CA THR A 136 -8.22 12.75 2.93
C THR A 136 -7.79 13.52 1.68
N ARG A 137 -7.83 14.85 1.71
CA ARG A 137 -7.52 15.72 0.58
C ARG A 137 -6.37 16.65 0.91
N ASN A 138 -5.43 16.78 -0.01
CA ASN A 138 -4.29 17.70 0.13
C ASN A 138 -4.76 19.15 0.37
N ALA A 139 -5.79 19.61 -0.33
CA ALA A 139 -6.34 20.95 -0.13
C ALA A 139 -6.75 21.25 1.32
N ASN A 140 -7.25 20.26 2.07
CA ASN A 140 -7.60 20.43 3.49
C ASN A 140 -6.33 20.52 4.35
N VAL A 141 -5.32 19.71 4.04
CA VAL A 141 -4.01 19.75 4.72
C VAL A 141 -3.35 21.10 4.49
N ASP A 142 -3.35 21.58 3.24
CA ASP A 142 -2.73 22.85 2.85
C ASP A 142 -3.40 24.04 3.54
N ALA A 143 -4.75 24.06 3.58
CA ALA A 143 -5.50 25.10 4.29
C ALA A 143 -5.16 25.14 5.80
N ILE A 144 -5.18 23.98 6.46
CA ILE A 144 -4.93 23.88 7.91
C ILE A 144 -3.48 24.22 8.26
N ASN A 145 -2.53 23.82 7.41
CA ASN A 145 -1.13 24.15 7.62
C ASN A 145 -0.87 25.65 7.39
N ALA A 146 -1.52 26.27 6.40
CA ALA A 146 -1.39 27.70 6.13
C ALA A 146 -1.97 28.57 7.26
N GLU A 147 -3.02 28.13 7.94
CA GLU A 147 -3.56 28.80 9.13
C GLU A 147 -2.61 28.78 10.35
N ARG A 148 -1.61 27.89 10.36
CA ARG A 148 -0.70 27.65 11.50
C ARG A 148 0.73 28.14 11.27
N LEU A 149 1.03 28.64 10.08
CA LEU A 149 2.32 29.24 9.69
C LEU A 149 2.25 30.75 9.79
#